data_AF-A0A957M4Q7-F1
#
_entry.id   AF-A0A957M4Q7-F1
#
_cell.length_a   1.000
_cell.length_b   1.000
_cell.length_c   1.000
_cell.angle_alpha   90.00
_cell.angle_beta   90.00
_cell.angle_gamma   90.00
#
_symmetry.space_group_name_H-M   'P 1'
#
loop_
_entity.id
_entity.type
_entity.pdbx_description
1 polymer ?
#
loop_
_entity_poly.entity_id
_entity_poly.type
_entity_poly.pdbx_seq_one_letter_code
_entity_poly.pdbx_strand_id
1 'polypeptide(L)'
;AHLRRKNVHVLHFIGHGWFDGAGAQSGLVFENEQQQALLITEEQLGVLLDDHAALRLVFLSACEGARVDERDAFQGTAQYLVRLGVPAVLAMQFVISAARAGILSREFYRALADGYAAEAAVTEARKALFDPAGAPEWMTPVLFTRADDTRLVVPVSTPDAPPVIETPPLPFEPETVAVPAGPFVMGSSDASPEWRQHTVELDAFHMGKYPVTNEQYAAFVREHRDNRPRQSGWFFTTP
;
A
#
# COMPACT_ATOMS: atom_id res chain seq x y z
N ALA A 1 -14.66 -5.34 14.58
CA ALA A 1 -15.76 -4.60 13.91
C ALA A 1 -15.35 -3.87 12.62
N HIS A 2 -14.06 -3.56 12.39
CA HIS A 2 -13.61 -2.77 11.22
C HIS A 2 -13.70 -3.51 9.88
N LEU A 3 -13.32 -4.79 9.84
CA LEU A 3 -13.32 -5.61 8.62
C LEU A 3 -14.73 -5.78 8.01
N ARG A 4 -15.79 -5.84 8.83
CA ARG A 4 -17.19 -6.00 8.38
C ARG A 4 -17.77 -4.81 7.61
N ARG A 5 -17.13 -3.63 7.61
CA ARG A 5 -17.70 -2.39 7.05
C ARG A 5 -16.92 -1.84 5.85
N LYS A 6 -15.79 -2.43 5.47
CA LYS A 6 -14.94 -1.95 4.39
C LYS A 6 -14.50 -3.10 3.49
N ASN A 7 -14.51 -2.88 2.17
CA ASN A 7 -13.89 -3.79 1.22
C ASN A 7 -12.37 -3.71 1.38
N VAL A 8 -11.79 -4.76 1.97
CA VAL A 8 -10.35 -4.90 2.15
C VAL A 8 -9.80 -5.77 1.03
N HIS A 9 -8.93 -5.20 0.21
CA HIS A 9 -8.26 -5.92 -0.88
C HIS A 9 -6.90 -6.48 -0.48
N VAL A 10 -6.24 -5.85 0.51
CA VAL A 10 -4.92 -6.22 0.99
C VAL A 10 -4.93 -6.26 2.52
N LEU A 11 -4.45 -7.36 3.08
CA LEU A 11 -4.12 -7.48 4.50
C LEU A 11 -2.61 -7.54 4.66
N HIS A 12 -2.01 -6.61 5.39
CA HIS A 12 -0.58 -6.63 5.71
C HIS A 12 -0.39 -6.88 7.21
N PHE A 13 0.14 -8.04 7.54
CA PHE A 13 0.51 -8.42 8.90
C PHE A 13 2.00 -8.18 9.12
N ILE A 14 2.34 -7.53 10.23
CA ILE A 14 3.70 -7.33 10.71
C ILE A 14 3.76 -7.89 12.12
N GLY A 15 4.53 -8.95 12.33
CA GLY A 15 4.60 -9.60 13.64
C GLY A 15 5.29 -10.95 13.57
N HIS A 16 4.97 -11.80 14.54
CA HIS A 16 5.57 -13.12 14.72
C HIS A 16 4.64 -14.22 14.24
N GLY A 17 5.23 -15.27 13.67
CA GLY A 17 4.57 -16.54 13.43
C GLY A 17 4.77 -17.49 14.60
N TRP A 18 4.04 -18.59 14.64
CA TRP A 18 4.36 -19.74 15.48
C TRP A 18 4.06 -21.04 14.73
N PHE A 19 4.80 -22.10 15.04
CA PHE A 19 4.64 -23.43 14.45
C PHE A 19 4.76 -24.48 15.54
N ASP A 20 3.87 -25.46 15.52
CA ASP A 20 3.94 -26.68 16.31
C ASP A 20 4.16 -27.88 15.37
N GLY A 21 5.40 -28.39 15.34
CA GLY A 21 5.77 -29.54 14.53
C GLY A 21 5.15 -30.87 14.99
N ALA A 22 4.67 -30.97 16.23
CA ALA A 22 3.99 -32.18 16.73
C ALA A 22 2.51 -32.22 16.30
N GLY A 23 1.84 -31.07 16.37
CA GLY A 23 0.45 -30.90 15.93
C GLY A 23 0.29 -30.60 14.43
N ALA A 24 1.39 -30.28 13.72
CA ALA A 24 1.39 -29.77 12.35
C ALA A 24 0.51 -28.51 12.18
N GLN A 25 0.52 -27.64 13.19
CA GLN A 25 -0.22 -26.38 13.20
C GLN A 25 0.73 -25.21 13.03
N SER A 26 0.31 -24.18 12.31
CA SER A 26 0.95 -22.88 12.33
C SER A 26 -0.02 -21.76 12.68
N GLY A 27 0.52 -20.55 12.76
CA GLY A 27 -0.31 -19.38 12.92
C GLY A 27 0.48 -18.12 13.15
N LEU A 28 -0.25 -17.12 13.61
CA LEU A 28 0.24 -15.77 13.87
C LEU A 28 0.10 -15.44 15.35
N VAL A 29 1.04 -14.68 15.86
CA VAL A 29 1.00 -14.17 17.22
C VAL A 29 0.42 -12.76 17.21
N PHE A 30 -0.68 -12.59 17.93
CA PHE A 30 -1.32 -11.31 18.20
C PHE A 30 -1.08 -10.90 19.65
N GLU A 31 -1.50 -9.69 20.00
CA GLU A 31 -1.47 -9.16 21.36
C GLU A 31 -2.91 -9.04 21.88
N ASN A 32 -3.17 -9.52 23.10
CA ASN A 32 -4.47 -9.33 23.76
C ASN A 32 -4.53 -7.99 24.53
N GLU A 33 -5.68 -7.66 25.11
CA GLU A 33 -5.87 -6.40 25.87
C GLU A 33 -4.94 -6.27 27.10
N GLN A 34 -4.32 -7.36 27.53
CA GLN A 34 -3.39 -7.41 28.67
C GLN A 34 -1.92 -7.41 28.25
N GLN A 35 -1.63 -7.12 26.98
CA GLN A 35 -0.28 -7.14 26.39
C GLN A 35 0.41 -8.51 26.41
N GLN A 36 -0.39 -9.57 26.31
CA GLN A 36 0.11 -10.95 26.29
C GLN A 36 -0.03 -11.53 24.89
N ALA A 37 0.88 -12.47 24.57
CA ALA A 37 0.84 -13.21 23.32
C ALA A 37 -0.46 -14.03 23.19
N LEU A 38 -1.20 -13.77 22.12
CA LEU A 38 -2.39 -14.49 21.71
C LEU A 38 -2.06 -15.28 20.44
N LEU A 39 -1.98 -16.59 20.55
CA LEU A 39 -1.74 -17.47 19.40
C LEU A 39 -3.05 -17.63 18.61
N ILE A 40 -3.03 -17.19 17.35
CA ILE A 40 -4.12 -17.40 16.40
C ILE A 40 -3.66 -18.45 15.40
N THR A 41 -4.38 -19.56 15.31
CA THR A 41 -4.07 -20.63 14.33
C THR A 41 -4.42 -20.20 12.91
N GLU A 42 -3.89 -20.88 11.90
CA GLU A 42 -4.34 -20.65 10.53
C GLU A 42 -5.84 -20.86 10.34
N GLU A 43 -6.48 -21.81 11.03
CA GLU A 43 -7.93 -22.05 10.89
C GLU A 43 -8.75 -20.91 11.48
N GLN A 44 -8.34 -20.40 12.65
CA GLN A 44 -8.98 -19.23 13.25
C GLN A 44 -8.82 -18.00 12.35
N LEU A 45 -7.63 -17.79 11.79
CA LEU A 45 -7.40 -16.72 10.82
C LEU A 45 -8.25 -16.90 9.56
N GLY A 46 -8.35 -18.14 9.05
CA GLY A 46 -9.19 -18.49 7.91
C GLY A 46 -10.65 -18.13 8.13
N VAL A 47 -11.22 -18.52 9.27
CA VAL A 47 -12.60 -18.17 9.65
C VAL A 47 -12.80 -16.65 9.71
N LEU A 48 -11.80 -15.90 10.17
CA LEU A 48 -11.87 -14.44 10.19
C LEU A 48 -11.81 -13.80 8.79
N LEU A 49 -11.22 -14.48 7.81
CA LEU A 49 -11.03 -13.99 6.45
C LEU A 49 -12.07 -14.51 5.45
N ASP A 50 -12.82 -15.56 5.78
CA ASP A 50 -13.77 -16.25 4.89
C ASP A 50 -14.86 -15.31 4.31
N ASP A 51 -15.37 -14.38 5.12
CA ASP A 51 -16.41 -13.41 4.71
C ASP A 51 -15.87 -12.25 3.84
N HIS A 52 -14.59 -12.27 3.44
CA HIS A 52 -13.93 -11.17 2.72
C HIS A 52 -13.60 -11.50 1.27
N ALA A 53 -14.63 -11.67 0.42
CA ALA A 53 -14.47 -11.95 -1.02
C ALA A 53 -13.65 -10.90 -1.79
N ALA A 54 -13.55 -9.66 -1.28
CA ALA A 54 -12.73 -8.61 -1.88
C ALA A 54 -11.22 -8.80 -1.63
N LEU A 55 -10.81 -9.66 -0.68
CA LEU A 55 -9.42 -9.85 -0.32
C LEU A 55 -8.67 -10.53 -1.46
N ARG A 56 -7.65 -9.85 -1.98
CA ARG A 56 -6.83 -10.32 -3.11
C ARG A 56 -5.43 -10.71 -2.67
N LEU A 57 -4.91 -10.07 -1.63
CA LEU A 57 -3.54 -10.25 -1.17
C LEU A 57 -3.44 -10.27 0.36
N VAL A 58 -2.67 -11.22 0.87
CA VAL A 58 -2.15 -11.19 2.24
C VAL A 58 -0.62 -11.05 2.20
N PHE A 59 -0.08 -10.10 2.94
CA PHE A 59 1.36 -9.89 3.11
C PHE A 59 1.72 -10.22 4.55
N LEU A 60 2.51 -11.27 4.77
CA LEU A 60 2.97 -11.74 6.07
C LEU A 60 4.45 -11.36 6.26
N SER A 61 4.70 -10.30 7.03
CA SER A 61 6.05 -9.78 7.30
C SER A 61 6.52 -10.18 8.69
N ALA A 62 7.62 -10.93 8.76
CA ALA A 62 8.38 -11.20 9.98
C ALA A 62 9.41 -10.08 10.20
N CYS A 63 9.63 -9.60 11.42
CA CYS A 63 10.73 -8.68 11.74
C CYS A 63 11.63 -9.26 12.85
N GLU A 64 12.89 -8.85 12.88
CA GLU A 64 13.89 -9.28 13.88
C GLU A 64 13.37 -9.25 15.33
N GLY A 65 13.60 -10.37 16.03
CA GLY A 65 13.05 -10.74 17.35
C GLY A 65 12.62 -12.22 17.43
N ALA A 66 12.48 -12.84 16.26
CA ALA A 66 11.93 -14.17 16.02
C ALA A 66 12.84 -15.35 16.42
N ARG A 67 12.29 -16.35 17.12
CA ARG A 67 12.97 -17.63 17.39
C ARG A 67 12.90 -18.57 16.18
N VAL A 68 13.69 -19.65 16.22
CA VAL A 68 13.92 -20.60 15.12
C VAL A 68 12.62 -21.28 14.61
N ASP A 69 11.56 -21.34 15.41
CA ASP A 69 10.28 -21.97 15.07
C ASP A 69 9.39 -21.17 14.10
N GLU A 70 9.80 -19.97 13.66
CA GLU A 70 8.95 -19.12 12.80
C GLU A 70 9.09 -19.37 11.29
N ARG A 71 10.13 -20.12 10.86
CA ARG A 71 10.39 -20.38 9.43
C ARG A 71 9.23 -21.11 8.76
N ASP A 72 8.69 -22.09 9.47
CA ASP A 72 7.61 -22.94 8.96
C ASP A 72 6.23 -22.31 9.21
N ALA A 73 6.13 -21.39 10.18
CA ALA A 73 4.88 -20.76 10.58
C ALA A 73 4.20 -19.98 9.45
N PHE A 74 4.93 -19.04 8.84
CA PHE A 74 4.37 -18.23 7.76
C PHE A 74 4.15 -19.03 6.48
N GLN A 75 4.96 -20.07 6.24
CA GLN A 75 4.79 -20.97 5.09
C GLN A 75 3.51 -21.79 5.24
N GLY A 76 3.28 -22.41 6.41
CA GLY A 76 2.06 -23.17 6.69
C GLY A 76 0.81 -22.31 6.62
N THR A 77 0.85 -21.13 7.26
CA THR A 77 -0.26 -20.15 7.20
C THR A 77 -0.53 -19.70 5.77
N ALA A 78 0.50 -19.37 4.98
CA ALA A 78 0.32 -18.93 3.60
C ALA A 78 -0.27 -20.04 2.71
N GLN A 79 0.21 -21.27 2.85
CA GLN A 79 -0.34 -22.43 2.14
C GLN A 79 -1.82 -22.66 2.49
N TYR A 80 -2.17 -22.55 3.77
CA TYR A 80 -3.55 -22.69 4.23
C TYR A 80 -4.46 -21.61 3.64
N LEU A 81 -4.04 -20.34 3.69
CA LEU A 81 -4.82 -19.21 3.17
C LEU A 81 -5.07 -19.30 1.66
N VAL A 82 -4.07 -19.73 0.88
CA VAL A 82 -4.26 -19.97 -0.56
C VAL A 82 -5.26 -21.11 -0.78
N ARG A 83 -5.18 -22.21 0.00
CA ARG A 83 -6.17 -23.31 -0.09
C ARG A 83 -7.60 -22.84 0.20
N LEU A 84 -7.77 -21.93 1.15
CA LEU A 84 -9.06 -21.30 1.47
C LEU A 84 -9.59 -20.34 0.39
N GLY A 85 -8.77 -19.97 -0.60
CA GLY A 85 -9.23 -19.16 -1.74
C GLY A 85 -8.62 -17.77 -1.82
N VAL A 86 -7.72 -17.39 -0.90
CA VAL A 86 -6.98 -16.14 -1.03
C VAL A 86 -6.15 -16.19 -2.31
N PRO A 87 -6.29 -15.23 -3.25
CA PRO A 87 -5.64 -15.30 -4.56
C PRO A 87 -4.11 -15.33 -4.49
N ALA A 88 -3.53 -14.48 -3.63
CA ALA A 88 -2.08 -14.38 -3.45
C ALA A 88 -1.72 -14.14 -1.98
N VAL A 89 -0.64 -14.78 -1.52
CA VAL A 89 -0.06 -14.58 -0.19
C VAL A 89 1.45 -14.42 -0.32
N LEU A 90 2.00 -13.28 0.08
CA LEU A 90 3.44 -13.07 0.21
C LEU A 90 3.85 -13.36 1.65
N ALA A 91 4.78 -14.29 1.84
CA ALA A 91 5.23 -14.71 3.16
C ALA A 91 6.75 -14.84 3.22
N MET A 92 7.33 -14.61 4.41
CA MET A 92 8.76 -14.78 4.61
C MET A 92 9.12 -16.25 4.86
N GLN A 93 10.16 -16.77 4.20
CA GLN A 93 10.71 -18.12 4.48
C GLN A 93 11.89 -18.09 5.46
N PHE A 94 12.48 -16.91 5.67
CA PHE A 94 13.55 -16.65 6.65
C PHE A 94 13.22 -15.37 7.43
N VAL A 95 14.00 -15.08 8.47
CA VAL A 95 13.90 -13.79 9.16
C VAL A 95 14.46 -12.71 8.25
N ILE A 96 13.81 -11.55 8.25
CA ILE A 96 14.28 -10.32 7.62
C ILE A 96 14.39 -9.22 8.69
N SER A 97 15.45 -8.43 8.62
CA SER A 97 15.64 -7.28 9.49
C SER A 97 14.56 -6.24 9.26
N ALA A 98 14.21 -5.46 10.30
CA ALA A 98 13.17 -4.44 10.20
C ALA A 98 13.44 -3.40 9.08
N ALA A 99 14.71 -3.02 8.91
CA ALA A 99 15.12 -2.09 7.84
C ALA A 99 14.84 -2.66 6.45
N ARG A 100 15.14 -3.95 6.23
CA ARG A 100 14.93 -4.61 4.94
C ARG A 100 13.46 -4.97 4.71
N ALA A 101 12.69 -5.30 5.75
CA ALA A 101 11.24 -5.43 5.66
C ALA A 101 10.56 -4.12 5.19
N GLY A 102 11.07 -2.97 5.66
CA GLY A 102 10.63 -1.65 5.19
C GLY A 102 10.93 -1.39 3.71
N ILE A 103 12.11 -1.80 3.22
CA ILE A 103 12.45 -1.71 1.79
C ILE A 103 11.56 -2.66 0.98
N LEU A 104 11.44 -3.92 1.41
CA LEU A 104 10.64 -4.94 0.75
C LEU A 104 9.20 -4.47 0.54
N SER A 105 8.53 -4.04 1.61
CA SER A 105 7.14 -3.61 1.57
C SER A 105 6.95 -2.39 0.69
N ARG A 106 7.81 -1.36 0.82
CA ARG A 106 7.74 -0.15 0.00
C ARG A 106 7.86 -0.47 -1.50
N GLU A 107 8.87 -1.23 -1.88
CA GLU A 107 9.15 -1.52 -3.29
C GLU A 107 8.10 -2.45 -3.90
N PHE A 108 7.64 -3.44 -3.12
CA PHE A 108 6.55 -4.32 -3.53
C PHE A 108 5.24 -3.54 -3.77
N TYR A 109 4.82 -2.68 -2.84
CA TYR A 109 3.60 -1.90 -3.01
C TYR A 109 3.72 -0.84 -4.12
N ARG A 110 4.91 -0.26 -4.31
CA ARG A 110 5.18 0.65 -5.43
C ARG A 110 4.98 -0.07 -6.77
N ALA A 111 5.61 -1.22 -6.94
CA ALA A 111 5.47 -2.00 -8.17
C ALA A 111 4.00 -2.43 -8.43
N LEU A 112 3.26 -2.82 -7.38
CA LEU A 112 1.82 -3.09 -7.51
C LEU A 112 1.03 -1.85 -7.94
N ALA A 113 1.34 -0.68 -7.38
CA ALA A 113 0.68 0.57 -7.75
C ALA A 113 1.00 0.99 -9.20
N ASP A 114 2.20 0.65 -9.70
CA ASP A 114 2.60 0.82 -11.10
C ASP A 114 1.93 -0.20 -12.05
N GLY A 115 1.06 -1.07 -11.51
CA GLY A 115 0.25 -2.03 -12.27
C GLY A 115 0.96 -3.34 -12.57
N TYR A 116 2.08 -3.64 -11.88
CA TYR A 116 2.76 -4.93 -12.03
C TYR A 116 1.93 -6.06 -11.41
N ALA A 117 2.05 -7.26 -12.00
CA ALA A 117 1.58 -8.49 -11.36
C ALA A 117 2.36 -8.76 -10.07
N ALA A 118 1.78 -9.53 -9.15
CA ALA A 118 2.38 -9.77 -7.84
C ALA A 118 3.77 -10.43 -7.95
N GLU A 119 3.99 -11.36 -8.89
CA GLU A 119 5.31 -12.01 -9.08
C GLU A 119 6.37 -10.99 -9.55
N ALA A 120 5.97 -10.08 -10.43
CA ALA A 120 6.84 -9.00 -10.92
C ALA A 120 7.15 -8.01 -9.79
N ALA A 121 6.16 -7.66 -8.96
CA ALA A 121 6.37 -6.83 -7.78
C ALA A 121 7.34 -7.48 -6.77
N VAL A 122 7.25 -8.79 -6.55
CA VAL A 122 8.24 -9.51 -5.72
C VAL A 122 9.62 -9.42 -6.34
N THR A 123 9.74 -9.64 -7.66
CA THR A 123 11.02 -9.54 -8.37
C THR A 123 11.67 -8.16 -8.19
N GLU A 124 10.92 -7.08 -8.35
CA GLU A 124 11.43 -5.71 -8.13
C GLU A 124 11.85 -5.48 -6.67
N ALA A 125 11.06 -5.96 -5.71
CA ALA A 125 11.40 -5.84 -4.30
C ALA A 125 12.68 -6.63 -3.95
N ARG A 126 12.87 -7.83 -4.53
CA ARG A 126 14.11 -8.62 -4.37
C ARG A 126 15.33 -7.89 -4.95
N LYS A 127 15.20 -7.25 -6.12
CA LYS A 127 16.28 -6.44 -6.70
C LYS A 127 16.67 -5.29 -5.77
N ALA A 128 15.70 -4.61 -5.18
CA ALA A 128 15.97 -3.53 -4.24
C ALA A 128 16.60 -3.99 -2.92
N LEU A 129 16.36 -5.25 -2.52
CA LEU A 129 17.00 -5.87 -1.37
C LEU A 129 18.40 -6.41 -1.67
N PHE A 130 18.76 -6.59 -2.95
CA PHE A 130 20.01 -7.22 -3.33
C PHE A 130 21.22 -6.41 -2.86
N ASP A 131 22.08 -7.05 -2.08
CA ASP A 131 23.30 -6.48 -1.57
C ASP A 131 24.39 -7.56 -1.60
N PRO A 132 25.39 -7.46 -2.50
CA PRO A 132 26.42 -8.48 -2.65
C PRO A 132 27.36 -8.58 -1.44
N ALA A 133 27.40 -7.56 -0.58
CA ALA A 133 28.21 -7.54 0.63
C ALA A 133 27.40 -7.88 1.90
N GLY A 134 26.08 -7.99 1.79
CA GLY A 134 25.15 -8.19 2.89
C GLY A 134 24.64 -9.63 3.05
N ALA A 135 23.82 -9.86 4.06
CA ALA A 135 23.06 -11.10 4.19
C ALA A 135 22.09 -11.26 3.00
N PRO A 136 21.82 -12.49 2.53
CA PRO A 136 20.99 -12.74 1.35
C PRO A 136 19.48 -12.57 1.63
N GLU A 137 19.07 -11.54 2.37
CA GLU A 137 17.67 -11.27 2.74
C GLU A 137 16.75 -11.05 1.52
N TRP A 138 17.32 -10.74 0.36
CA TRP A 138 16.59 -10.68 -0.90
C TRP A 138 15.91 -12.02 -1.28
N MET A 139 16.38 -13.16 -0.75
CA MET A 139 15.76 -14.46 -1.01
C MET A 139 14.61 -14.78 -0.04
N THR A 140 14.42 -14.00 1.02
CA THR A 140 13.44 -14.22 2.08
C THR A 140 11.96 -14.18 1.66
N PRO A 141 11.47 -13.27 0.80
CA PRO A 141 10.06 -13.24 0.43
C PRO A 141 9.70 -14.39 -0.54
N VAL A 142 8.62 -15.11 -0.27
CA VAL A 142 8.05 -16.17 -1.11
C VAL A 142 6.59 -15.87 -1.40
N LEU A 143 6.20 -15.92 -2.67
CA LEU A 143 4.83 -15.71 -3.10
C LEU A 143 4.14 -17.06 -3.31
N PHE A 144 3.02 -17.25 -2.62
CA PHE A 144 2.08 -18.33 -2.83
C PHE A 144 0.89 -17.79 -3.61
N THR A 145 0.49 -18.47 -4.67
CA THR A 145 -0.66 -18.06 -5.49
C THR A 145 -1.42 -19.28 -5.97
N ARG A 146 -2.73 -19.09 -6.18
CA ARG A 146 -3.59 -20.00 -6.94
C ARG A 146 -4.29 -19.31 -8.12
N ALA A 147 -4.03 -18.02 -8.29
CA ALA A 147 -4.67 -17.23 -9.32
C ALA A 147 -3.90 -17.38 -10.62
N ASP A 148 -4.63 -17.58 -11.73
CA ASP A 148 -4.04 -17.59 -13.08
C ASP A 148 -3.50 -16.21 -13.48
N ASP A 149 -4.02 -15.15 -12.85
CA ASP A 149 -3.55 -13.78 -12.97
C ASP A 149 -3.45 -13.13 -11.58
N THR A 150 -2.27 -12.61 -11.26
CA THR A 150 -1.98 -11.90 -10.02
C THR A 150 -1.83 -10.38 -10.23
N ARG A 151 -2.44 -9.82 -11.28
CA ARG A 151 -2.72 -8.38 -11.36
C ARG A 151 -3.80 -8.03 -10.34
N LEU A 152 -3.35 -7.75 -9.12
CA LEU A 152 -4.20 -7.41 -7.98
C LEU A 152 -4.76 -5.98 -8.10
N VAL A 153 -4.01 -5.11 -8.78
CA VAL A 153 -4.41 -3.73 -9.08
C VAL A 153 -4.63 -3.66 -10.59
N VAL A 154 -5.89 -3.57 -10.98
CA VAL A 154 -6.27 -3.22 -12.35
C VAL A 154 -6.52 -1.72 -12.36
N PRO A 155 -5.80 -0.93 -13.17
CA PRO A 155 -6.16 0.46 -13.36
C PRO A 155 -7.60 0.48 -13.87
N VAL A 156 -8.51 1.09 -13.11
CA VAL A 156 -9.84 1.38 -13.62
C VAL A 156 -9.63 2.35 -14.78
N SER A 157 -9.75 1.84 -16.01
CA SER A 157 -9.90 2.72 -17.16
C SER A 157 -11.23 3.43 -16.96
N THR A 158 -11.20 4.70 -16.57
CA THR A 158 -12.37 5.56 -16.67
C THR A 158 -12.76 5.60 -18.16
N PRO A 159 -13.95 5.11 -18.54
CA PRO A 159 -14.40 5.18 -19.92
C PRO A 159 -14.62 6.65 -20.31
N ASP A 160 -14.08 7.07 -21.46
CA ASP A 160 -14.28 8.38 -22.10
C ASP A 160 -14.10 9.61 -21.19
N ALA A 161 -12.86 9.88 -20.78
CA ALA A 161 -12.49 11.25 -20.46
C ALA A 161 -12.36 12.04 -21.78
N PRO A 162 -13.09 13.16 -21.98
CA PRO A 162 -12.91 14.01 -23.15
C PRO A 162 -11.43 14.48 -23.24
N PRO A 163 -10.91 14.72 -24.45
CA PRO A 163 -9.50 15.02 -24.66
C PRO A 163 -9.12 16.25 -23.82
N VAL A 164 -8.20 16.03 -22.89
CA VAL A 164 -7.63 17.10 -22.08
C VAL A 164 -6.81 17.98 -23.02
N ILE A 165 -7.10 19.29 -23.03
CA ILE A 165 -6.34 20.25 -23.82
C ILE A 165 -4.96 20.38 -23.18
N GLU A 166 -3.97 19.66 -23.72
CA GLU A 166 -2.58 19.77 -23.28
C GLU A 166 -2.06 21.18 -23.60
N THR A 167 -1.97 22.02 -22.57
CA THR A 167 -1.20 23.26 -22.65
C THR A 167 0.25 22.90 -22.37
N PRO A 168 1.22 23.33 -23.19
CA PRO A 168 2.63 22.99 -22.95
C PRO A 168 3.07 23.53 -21.58
N PRO A 169 3.64 22.67 -20.72
CA PRO A 169 3.97 23.05 -19.36
C PRO A 169 5.08 24.11 -19.34
N LEU A 170 4.94 25.11 -18.48
CA LEU A 170 6.00 26.09 -18.26
C LEU A 170 7.16 25.44 -17.49
N PRO A 171 8.42 25.94 -17.62
CA PRO A 171 9.59 25.32 -17.02
C PRO A 171 9.56 25.16 -15.49
N PHE A 172 8.69 25.93 -14.82
CA PHE A 172 8.56 25.95 -13.37
C PHE A 172 7.26 25.29 -12.87
N GLU A 173 6.42 24.77 -13.76
CA GLU A 173 5.21 24.04 -13.36
C GLU A 173 5.58 22.66 -12.81
N PRO A 174 4.95 22.22 -11.71
CA PRO A 174 5.16 20.88 -11.19
C PRO A 174 4.64 19.83 -12.19
N GLU A 175 5.18 18.62 -12.12
CA GLU A 175 4.56 17.47 -12.77
C GLU A 175 3.10 17.36 -12.30
N THR A 176 2.16 17.26 -13.23
CA THR A 176 0.73 17.17 -12.93
C THR A 176 0.18 15.81 -13.34
N VAL A 177 -0.91 15.40 -12.68
CA VAL A 177 -1.72 14.25 -13.05
C VAL A 177 -3.09 14.76 -13.50
N ALA A 178 -3.64 14.16 -14.55
CA ALA A 178 -4.97 14.47 -15.03
C ALA A 178 -6.03 13.86 -14.10
N VAL A 179 -7.01 14.67 -13.72
CA VAL A 179 -8.20 14.27 -12.97
C VAL A 179 -9.39 14.36 -13.94
N PRO A 180 -10.08 13.25 -14.21
CA PRO A 180 -11.19 13.24 -15.17
C PRO A 180 -12.39 14.04 -14.65
N ALA A 181 -13.22 14.51 -15.58
CA ALA A 181 -14.49 15.12 -15.24
C ALA A 181 -15.43 14.10 -14.58
N GLY A 182 -16.34 14.58 -13.73
CA GLY A 182 -17.43 13.78 -13.20
C GLY A 182 -17.77 14.06 -11.74
N PRO A 183 -18.55 13.15 -11.11
CA PRO A 183 -19.00 13.30 -9.74
C PRO A 183 -17.90 12.98 -8.73
N PHE A 184 -17.55 13.95 -7.90
CA PHE A 184 -16.65 13.80 -6.76
C PHE A 184 -17.39 13.95 -5.44
N VAL A 185 -17.02 13.14 -4.46
CA VAL A 185 -17.53 13.27 -3.10
C VAL A 185 -16.68 14.29 -2.35
N MET A 186 -17.32 15.35 -1.85
CA MET A 186 -16.69 16.39 -1.02
C MET A 186 -17.32 16.45 0.36
N GLY A 187 -16.53 16.76 1.38
CA GLY A 187 -16.96 16.82 2.78
C GLY A 187 -16.75 15.50 3.53
N SER A 188 -17.30 15.42 4.74
CA SER A 188 -17.16 14.25 5.62
C SER A 188 -18.53 13.82 6.17
N SER A 189 -18.67 12.53 6.47
CA SER A 189 -19.88 11.95 7.05
C SER A 189 -20.19 12.51 8.44
N ASP A 190 -19.15 12.93 9.16
CA ASP A 190 -19.22 13.28 10.58
C ASP A 190 -19.08 14.79 10.82
N ALA A 191 -19.23 15.61 9.77
CA ALA A 191 -19.02 17.05 9.85
C ALA A 191 -20.32 17.86 10.03
N SER A 192 -20.16 19.11 10.46
CA SER A 192 -21.24 20.10 10.60
C SER A 192 -21.97 20.33 9.25
N PRO A 193 -23.19 20.90 9.24
CA PRO A 193 -24.03 20.99 8.04
C PRO A 193 -23.35 21.60 6.81
N GLU A 194 -22.45 22.58 7.02
CA GLU A 194 -21.68 23.24 5.96
C GLU A 194 -20.63 22.33 5.29
N TRP A 195 -20.19 21.28 6.00
CA TRP A 195 -19.13 20.36 5.58
C TRP A 195 -19.63 18.92 5.41
N ARG A 196 -20.95 18.72 5.48
CA ARG A 196 -21.58 17.41 5.31
C ARG A 196 -21.28 16.88 3.92
N GLN A 197 -20.97 15.59 3.85
CA GLN A 197 -20.69 14.89 2.61
C GLN A 197 -21.78 15.13 1.54
N HIS A 198 -21.36 15.57 0.36
CA HIS A 198 -22.22 15.76 -0.82
C HIS A 198 -21.42 15.53 -2.11
N THR A 199 -22.12 15.32 -3.21
CA THR A 199 -21.51 15.14 -4.53
C THR A 199 -21.36 16.48 -5.24
N VAL A 200 -20.19 16.72 -5.84
CA VAL A 200 -19.85 17.89 -6.64
C VAL A 200 -19.47 17.41 -8.04
N GLU A 201 -20.05 18.00 -9.07
CA GLU A 201 -19.64 17.78 -10.46
C GLU A 201 -18.47 18.70 -10.79
N LEU A 202 -17.36 18.13 -11.25
CA LEU A 202 -16.18 18.88 -11.67
C LEU A 202 -15.88 18.61 -13.15
N ASP A 203 -15.45 19.65 -13.87
CA ASP A 203 -14.83 19.50 -15.18
C ASP A 203 -13.45 18.83 -15.05
N ALA A 204 -12.91 18.30 -16.15
CA ALA A 204 -11.58 17.70 -16.16
C ALA A 204 -10.51 18.76 -15.85
N PHE A 205 -9.57 18.44 -14.96
CA PHE A 205 -8.51 19.35 -14.54
C PHE A 205 -7.20 18.61 -14.25
N HIS A 206 -6.11 19.36 -14.05
CA HIS A 206 -4.82 18.80 -13.64
C HIS A 206 -4.54 19.14 -12.18
N MET A 207 -4.03 18.18 -11.43
CA MET A 207 -3.55 18.39 -10.06
C MET A 207 -2.04 18.14 -10.00
N GLY A 208 -1.30 18.96 -9.26
CA GLY A 208 0.13 18.72 -9.02
C GLY A 208 0.34 17.36 -8.37
N LYS A 209 1.18 16.51 -8.99
CA LYS A 209 1.57 15.20 -8.45
C LYS A 209 2.32 15.34 -7.11
N TYR A 210 3.03 16.46 -6.97
CA TYR A 210 3.77 16.83 -5.76
C TYR A 210 3.39 18.25 -5.32
N PRO A 211 3.55 18.57 -4.02
CA PRO A 211 3.42 19.95 -3.55
C PRO A 211 4.34 20.90 -4.32
N VAL A 212 3.85 22.11 -4.58
CA VAL A 212 4.65 23.18 -5.21
C VAL A 212 5.83 23.53 -4.30
N THR A 213 7.04 23.55 -4.85
CA THR A 213 8.24 23.95 -4.10
C THR A 213 8.34 25.47 -3.99
N ASN A 214 9.09 25.95 -2.99
CA ASN A 214 9.37 27.39 -2.85
C ASN A 214 10.05 27.97 -4.10
N GLU A 215 10.90 27.20 -4.78
CA GLU A 215 11.57 27.63 -6.01
C GLU A 215 10.58 27.82 -7.17
N GLN A 216 9.67 26.87 -7.35
CA GLN A 216 8.61 26.93 -8.36
C GLN A 216 7.65 28.09 -8.09
N TYR A 217 7.24 28.27 -6.84
CA TYR A 217 6.41 29.40 -6.44
C TYR A 217 7.12 30.75 -6.66
N ALA A 218 8.41 30.84 -6.32
CA ALA A 218 9.19 32.04 -6.55
C ALA A 218 9.32 32.37 -8.05
N ALA A 219 9.45 31.36 -8.91
CA ALA A 219 9.45 31.53 -10.37
C ALA A 219 8.11 32.08 -10.87
N PHE A 220 7.00 31.48 -10.45
CA PHE A 220 5.65 31.96 -10.77
C PHE A 220 5.47 33.44 -10.36
N VAL A 221 5.87 33.81 -9.15
CA VAL A 221 5.79 35.18 -8.61
C VAL A 221 6.71 36.18 -9.34
N ARG A 222 7.82 35.72 -9.96
CA ARG A 222 8.69 36.58 -10.77
C ARG A 222 8.01 36.97 -12.08
N GLU A 223 7.32 36.02 -12.71
CA GLU A 223 6.67 36.17 -14.01
C GLU A 223 5.29 36.83 -13.90
N HIS A 224 4.54 36.53 -12.83
CA HIS A 224 3.18 37.04 -12.59
C HIS A 224 3.18 38.01 -11.41
N ARG A 225 3.81 39.17 -11.61
CA ARG A 225 4.02 40.23 -10.60
C ARG A 225 2.75 40.64 -9.84
N ASP A 226 1.60 40.59 -10.49
CA ASP A 226 0.31 41.02 -9.94
C ASP A 226 -0.31 40.02 -8.94
N ASN A 227 0.17 38.77 -8.92
CA ASN A 227 -0.33 37.70 -8.03
C ASN A 227 0.49 37.55 -6.73
N ARG A 228 1.32 38.54 -6.39
CA ARG A 228 2.07 38.56 -5.13
C ARG A 228 1.13 38.72 -3.94
N PRO A 229 1.21 37.85 -2.91
CA PRO A 229 0.47 38.05 -1.68
C PRO A 229 0.82 39.41 -1.07
N ARG A 230 -0.19 40.24 -0.79
CA ARG A 230 -0.01 41.60 -0.26
C ARG A 230 0.43 41.64 1.21
N GLN A 231 0.37 40.51 1.93
CA GLN A 231 0.74 40.42 3.34
C GLN A 231 1.87 39.40 3.56
N SER A 232 2.90 39.81 4.30
CA SER A 232 4.12 39.08 4.62
C SER A 232 3.97 37.94 5.64
N GLY A 233 2.75 37.46 5.88
CA GLY A 233 2.44 36.45 6.90
C GLY A 233 2.65 35.00 6.45
N TRP A 234 2.84 34.77 5.15
CA TRP A 234 3.19 33.45 4.61
C TRP A 234 4.71 33.34 4.56
N PHE A 235 5.24 32.32 5.24
CA PHE A 235 6.67 32.07 5.38
C PHE A 235 7.38 32.07 4.02
N PHE A 236 8.57 32.69 3.98
CA PHE A 236 9.55 32.72 2.86
C PHE A 236 9.40 33.83 1.79
N THR A 237 9.31 35.09 2.23
CA THR A 237 9.55 36.27 1.36
C THR A 237 10.93 36.92 1.58
N THR A 238 11.99 36.11 1.63
CA THR A 238 13.34 36.64 1.38
C THR A 238 14.12 35.62 0.55
N PRO A 239 14.80 36.07 -0.52
CA PRO A 239 15.54 35.21 -1.43
C PRO A 239 16.73 34.52 -0.76
#